data_AF-A0A2V9ZAJ1-F1
#
_entry.id   AF-A0A2V9ZAJ1-F1
#
_cell.length_a   1.000
_cell.length_b   1.000
_cell.length_c   1.000
_cell.angle_alpha   90.00
_cell.angle_beta   90.00
_cell.angle_gamma   90.00
#
_symmetry.space_group_name_H-M   'P 1'
#
loop_
_entity.id
_entity.type
_entity.pdbx_description
1 polymer ?
#
loop_
_entity_poly.entity_id
_entity_poly.type
_entity_poly.pdbx_seq_one_letter_code
_entity_poly.pdbx_strand_id
1 'polypeptide(L)'
;MRLFRKFVFHTLTAVLAIGSVAIWAQDPEARARELVKRMTLDEKIQELHGIREPGHFRFVPGIPRLGIPAFQITNGPAGAGPGGTRPQAKATALPAPLSLAATWDLELANLNGTIIGA
;
A
#
# COMPACT_ATOMS: atom_id res chain seq x y z
N MET A 1 37.04 33.33 28.17
CA MET A 1 35.56 33.14 28.06
C MET A 1 35.16 33.42 26.61
N ARG A 2 35.30 32.45 25.69
CA ARG A 2 34.23 31.57 25.16
C ARG A 2 32.93 32.33 24.83
N LEU A 3 32.80 32.97 23.66
CA LEU A 3 31.48 33.34 23.13
C LEU A 3 31.46 33.69 21.61
N PHE A 4 32.07 32.90 20.72
CA PHE A 4 31.90 33.08 19.27
C PHE A 4 32.04 31.75 18.53
N ARG A 5 30.94 30.99 18.36
CA ARG A 5 30.75 29.89 17.36
C ARG A 5 29.44 29.12 17.60
N LYS A 6 28.27 29.70 17.31
CA LYS A 6 26.99 28.94 17.26
C LYS A 6 25.95 29.54 16.31
N PHE A 7 26.32 29.89 15.08
CA PHE A 7 25.35 30.47 14.12
C PHE A 7 25.36 29.86 12.70
N VAL A 8 25.72 28.58 12.53
CA VAL A 8 25.79 27.96 11.17
C VAL A 8 24.99 26.65 11.01
N PHE A 9 24.22 26.19 12.01
CA PHE A 9 23.64 24.83 11.94
C PHE A 9 22.10 24.72 11.98
N HIS A 10 21.34 25.68 11.45
CA HIS A 10 19.86 25.61 11.51
C HIS A 10 19.10 25.78 10.19
N THR A 11 19.75 25.80 9.02
CA THR A 11 19.04 26.00 7.73
C THR A 11 19.00 24.79 6.80
N LEU A 12 19.56 23.63 7.16
CA LEU A 12 19.61 22.47 6.25
C LEU A 12 18.48 21.44 6.40
N THR A 13 17.64 21.54 7.43
CA THR A 13 16.61 20.52 7.73
C THR A 13 15.24 20.78 7.11
N ALA A 14 14.97 21.99 6.57
CA ALA A 14 13.65 22.35 6.07
C ALA A 14 13.37 21.89 4.63
N VAL A 15 14.39 21.58 3.82
CA VAL A 15 14.20 21.29 2.38
C VAL A 15 13.79 19.83 2.11
N LEU A 16 14.15 18.88 2.98
CA LEU A 16 13.78 17.47 2.77
C LEU A 16 12.32 17.13 3.07
N ALA A 17 11.64 17.88 3.94
CA ALA A 17 10.26 17.57 4.33
C ALA A 17 9.21 18.03 3.30
N ILE A 18 9.53 19.05 2.50
CA ILE A 18 8.58 19.64 1.53
C ILE A 18 8.34 18.69 0.35
N GLY A 19 9.38 17.98 -0.09
CA GLY A 19 9.32 17.08 -1.25
C GLY A 19 8.40 15.86 -1.04
N SER A 20 8.36 15.30 0.17
CA SER A 20 7.56 14.11 0.49
C SER A 20 6.07 14.45 0.59
N VAL A 21 5.73 15.55 1.27
CA VAL A 21 4.31 15.96 1.49
C VAL A 21 3.64 16.38 0.18
N ALA A 22 4.37 17.10 -0.68
CA ALA A 22 3.82 17.60 -1.94
C ALA A 22 3.40 16.49 -2.91
N ILE A 23 4.04 15.31 -2.84
CA ILE A 23 3.74 14.15 -3.69
C ILE A 23 2.41 13.51 -3.30
N TRP A 24 2.11 13.37 -2.01
CA TRP A 24 0.89 12.70 -1.54
C TRP A 24 -0.38 13.53 -1.72
N ALA A 25 -0.26 14.86 -1.84
CA ALA A 25 -1.37 15.79 -2.06
C ALA A 25 -1.78 15.96 -3.55
N GLN A 26 -1.05 15.34 -4.50
CA GLN A 26 -1.38 15.39 -5.93
C GLN A 26 -2.51 14.43 -6.28
N ASP A 27 -3.13 14.68 -7.45
CA ASP A 27 -3.90 13.68 -8.20
C ASP A 27 -3.16 12.32 -8.18
N PRO A 28 -3.82 11.21 -7.81
CA PRO A 28 -3.17 9.90 -7.69
C PRO A 28 -2.41 9.47 -8.94
N GLU A 29 -2.91 9.82 -10.12
CA GLU A 29 -2.28 9.45 -11.39
C GLU A 29 -1.02 10.29 -11.65
N ALA A 30 -1.06 11.60 -11.40
CA ALA A 30 0.11 12.46 -11.41
C ALA A 30 1.19 11.99 -10.41
N ARG A 31 0.78 11.60 -9.20
CA ARG A 31 1.66 11.04 -8.17
C ARG A 31 2.34 9.75 -8.65
N ALA A 32 1.56 8.81 -9.19
CA ALA A 32 2.08 7.55 -9.70
C ALA A 32 3.09 7.78 -10.84
N ARG A 33 2.76 8.66 -11.80
CA ARG A 33 3.68 9.03 -12.90
C ARG A 33 5.02 9.55 -12.38
N GLU A 34 5.00 10.42 -11.37
CA GLU A 34 6.22 10.98 -10.81
C GLU A 34 7.06 9.95 -10.05
N LEU A 35 6.42 9.04 -9.32
CA LEU A 35 7.12 7.93 -8.66
C LEU A 35 7.78 7.00 -9.68
N VAL A 36 7.06 6.60 -10.73
CA VAL A 36 7.58 5.71 -11.79
C VAL A 36 8.74 6.35 -12.57
N LYS A 37 8.72 7.67 -12.78
CA LYS A 37 9.85 8.40 -13.40
C LYS A 37 11.14 8.29 -12.57
N ARG A 38 11.01 8.21 -11.24
CA ARG A 38 12.15 8.11 -10.31
C ARG A 38 12.60 6.68 -10.05
N MET A 39 11.90 5.67 -10.57
CA MET A 39 12.27 4.27 -10.43
C MET A 39 13.43 3.91 -11.35
N THR A 40 14.30 3.01 -10.89
CA THR A 40 15.25 2.30 -11.75
C THR A 40 14.50 1.31 -12.66
N LEU A 41 15.18 0.72 -13.64
CA LEU A 41 14.58 -0.36 -14.42
C LEU A 41 14.23 -1.56 -13.54
N ASP A 42 15.13 -1.94 -12.63
CA ASP A 42 14.93 -3.10 -11.73
C ASP A 42 13.72 -2.92 -10.82
N GLU A 43 13.52 -1.72 -10.28
CA GLU A 43 12.33 -1.41 -9.48
C GLU A 43 11.05 -1.44 -10.29
N LYS A 44 11.07 -0.98 -11.55
CA LYS A 44 9.91 -1.12 -12.43
C LYS A 44 9.58 -2.60 -12.69
N ILE A 45 10.60 -3.43 -12.89
CA ILE A 45 10.42 -4.87 -13.08
C ILE A 45 9.86 -5.50 -11.79
N GLN A 46 10.40 -5.13 -10.62
CA GLN A 46 9.92 -5.59 -9.32
C GLN A 46 8.41 -5.33 -9.14
N GLU A 47 7.93 -4.13 -9.46
CA GLU A 47 6.52 -3.75 -9.26
C GLU A 47 5.53 -4.43 -10.25
N LEU A 48 6.03 -5.19 -11.23
CA LEU A 48 5.19 -5.89 -12.21
C LEU A 48 4.86 -7.34 -11.83
N HIS A 49 5.42 -7.86 -10.75
CA HIS A 49 5.15 -9.23 -10.31
C HIS A 49 5.19 -9.38 -8.79
N GLY A 50 4.37 -10.31 -8.28
CA GLY A 50 4.55 -10.78 -6.91
C GLY A 50 5.77 -11.68 -6.79
N ILE A 51 6.30 -11.83 -5.57
CA ILE A 51 7.31 -12.82 -5.26
C ILE A 51 6.76 -13.89 -4.31
N ARG A 52 7.50 -15.01 -4.24
CA ARG A 52 7.15 -16.16 -3.41
C ARG A 52 8.39 -16.63 -2.68
N GLU A 53 8.40 -16.42 -1.37
CA GLU A 53 9.48 -16.79 -0.47
C GLU A 53 8.93 -17.55 0.75
N PRO A 54 9.76 -18.30 1.48
CA PRO A 54 9.33 -18.90 2.74
C PRO A 54 8.77 -17.83 3.69
N GLY A 55 7.48 -17.91 4.00
CA GLY A 55 6.79 -16.95 4.87
C GLY A 55 6.10 -15.78 4.15
N HIS A 56 6.34 -15.59 2.85
CA HIS A 56 5.70 -14.53 2.08
C HIS A 56 5.17 -15.06 0.75
N PHE A 57 3.85 -15.01 0.58
CA PHE A 57 3.17 -15.52 -0.59
C PHE A 57 2.26 -14.44 -1.15
N ARG A 58 2.40 -14.12 -2.44
CA ARG A 58 1.56 -13.11 -3.13
C ARG A 58 1.78 -11.70 -2.56
N PHE A 59 3.03 -11.27 -2.51
CA PHE A 59 3.39 -9.90 -2.15
C PHE A 59 4.28 -9.27 -3.22
N VAL A 60 4.15 -7.97 -3.42
CA VAL A 60 5.12 -7.17 -4.18
C VAL A 60 5.97 -6.41 -3.14
N PRO A 61 7.30 -6.55 -3.15
CA PRO A 61 8.16 -5.79 -2.24
C PRO A 61 7.97 -4.29 -2.43
N GLY A 62 8.09 -3.50 -1.37
CA GLY A 62 8.01 -2.04 -1.48
C GLY A 62 9.30 -1.43 -2.03
N ILE A 63 9.27 -0.10 -2.25
CA ILE A 63 10.44 0.70 -2.62
C ILE A 63 10.62 1.81 -1.55
N PRO A 64 11.35 1.54 -0.45
CA PRO A 64 11.44 2.46 0.69
C PRO A 64 11.99 3.84 0.33
N ARG A 65 12.94 3.94 -0.61
CA ARG A 65 13.50 5.24 -1.05
C ARG A 65 12.49 6.15 -1.73
N LEU A 66 11.40 5.57 -2.25
CA LEU A 66 10.28 6.29 -2.88
C LEU A 66 9.06 6.38 -1.96
N GLY A 67 9.14 5.83 -0.74
CA GLY A 67 8.01 5.77 0.19
C GLY A 67 6.88 4.84 -0.25
N ILE A 68 7.16 3.86 -1.13
CA ILE A 68 6.17 2.89 -1.61
C ILE A 68 6.18 1.68 -0.64
N PRO A 69 5.06 1.38 0.04
CA PRO A 69 4.98 0.23 0.93
C PRO A 69 4.91 -1.09 0.13
N ALA A 70 5.20 -2.21 0.78
CA ALA A 70 4.95 -3.51 0.18
C ALA A 70 3.45 -3.72 -0.06
N PHE A 71 3.10 -4.34 -1.18
CA PHE A 71 1.72 -4.65 -1.53
C PHE A 71 1.40 -6.10 -1.18
N GLN A 72 0.55 -6.31 -0.17
CA GLN A 72 0.10 -7.62 0.28
C GLN A 72 -1.21 -8.00 -0.41
N ILE A 73 -1.25 -9.18 -1.05
CA ILE A 73 -2.44 -9.63 -1.78
C ILE A 73 -3.12 -10.75 -0.98
N THR A 74 -4.39 -10.53 -0.66
CA THR A 74 -5.24 -11.53 -0.02
C THR A 74 -6.23 -12.15 -1.01
N ASN A 75 -6.68 -13.37 -0.71
CA ASN A 75 -7.73 -14.02 -1.51
C ASN A 75 -9.11 -13.50 -1.10
N GLY A 76 -10.04 -13.54 -2.05
CA GLY A 76 -11.49 -13.47 -1.83
C GLY A 76 -12.17 -14.69 -2.46
N PRO A 77 -13.45 -14.62 -2.89
CA PRO A 77 -14.36 -13.46 -2.85
C PRO A 77 -15.34 -13.44 -1.66
N ALA A 78 -15.49 -14.56 -0.93
CA ALA A 78 -16.46 -14.71 0.15
C ALA A 78 -15.87 -14.34 1.53
N GLY A 79 -15.28 -13.14 1.62
CA GLY A 79 -14.50 -12.69 2.78
C GLY A 79 -12.99 -12.67 2.51
N ALA A 80 -12.25 -12.05 3.43
CA ALA A 80 -10.79 -11.97 3.34
C ALA A 80 -10.14 -13.32 3.71
N GLY A 81 -9.51 -13.94 2.72
CA GLY A 81 -8.75 -15.17 2.86
C GLY A 81 -7.35 -14.96 3.46
N PRO A 82 -6.48 -15.98 3.42
CA PRO A 82 -5.11 -15.83 3.89
C PRO A 82 -4.28 -14.98 2.93
N GLY A 83 -3.79 -13.83 3.42
CA GLY A 83 -2.89 -12.90 2.72
C GLY A 83 -1.41 -13.07 3.10
N GLY A 84 -0.94 -14.32 3.23
CA GLY A 84 0.46 -14.62 3.56
C GLY A 84 0.79 -14.72 5.06
N THR A 85 -0.09 -14.24 5.95
CA THR A 85 0.06 -14.40 7.42
C THR A 85 -0.11 -15.85 7.86
N ARG A 86 0.77 -16.34 8.74
CA ARG A 86 0.67 -17.66 9.38
C ARG A 86 0.83 -17.54 10.91
N PRO A 87 -0.17 -17.93 11.71
CA PRO A 87 -1.51 -18.39 11.31
C PRO A 87 -2.33 -17.28 10.63
N GLN A 88 -3.37 -17.67 9.88
CA GLN A 88 -4.29 -16.71 9.28
C GLN A 88 -5.10 -15.99 10.37
N ALA A 89 -5.21 -14.67 10.25
CA ALA A 89 -6.12 -13.89 11.10
C ALA A 89 -7.58 -14.28 10.85
N LYS A 90 -8.43 -14.24 11.89
CA LYS A 90 -9.86 -14.50 11.72
C LYS A 90 -10.47 -13.42 10.82
N ALA A 91 -11.32 -13.84 9.89
CA ALA A 91 -12.10 -12.98 9.01
C ALA A 91 -13.53 -13.53 8.90
N THR A 92 -14.48 -12.67 8.54
CA THR A 92 -15.87 -13.06 8.31
C THR A 92 -15.96 -13.98 7.08
N ALA A 93 -16.50 -15.18 7.27
CA ALA A 93 -16.86 -16.06 6.16
C ALA A 93 -18.23 -15.63 5.61
N LEU A 94 -18.23 -14.95 4.46
CA LEU A 94 -19.45 -14.43 3.84
C LEU A 94 -20.15 -15.49 2.97
N PRO A 95 -21.42 -15.28 2.59
CA PRO A 95 -22.09 -16.14 1.62
C PRO A 95 -21.30 -16.23 0.30
N ALA A 96 -21.47 -17.34 -0.43
CA ALA A 96 -20.88 -17.49 -1.75
C ALA A 96 -21.36 -16.35 -2.68
N PRO A 97 -20.54 -15.89 -3.66
CA PRO A 97 -20.95 -14.81 -4.57
C PRO A 97 -22.25 -15.09 -5.32
N LEU A 98 -22.52 -16.35 -5.65
CA LEU A 98 -23.78 -16.74 -6.29
C LEU A 98 -24.99 -16.52 -5.37
N SER A 99 -24.86 -16.79 -4.06
CA SER A 99 -25.90 -16.52 -3.07
C SER A 99 -26.15 -15.02 -2.91
N LEU A 100 -25.10 -14.20 -2.94
CA LEU A 100 -25.23 -12.75 -2.93
C LEU A 100 -25.92 -12.25 -4.21
N ALA A 101 -25.55 -12.76 -5.38
CA ALA A 101 -26.18 -12.37 -6.65
C ALA A 101 -27.67 -12.75 -6.68
N ALA A 102 -28.04 -13.89 -6.10
CA ALA A 102 -29.41 -14.37 -6.05
C ALA A 102 -30.36 -13.49 -5.22
N THR A 103 -29.84 -12.55 -4.43
CA THR A 103 -30.70 -11.60 -3.71
C THR A 103 -31.21 -10.47 -4.59
N TRP A 104 -30.54 -10.20 -5.72
CA TRP A 104 -30.82 -9.04 -6.59
C TRP A 104 -30.84 -7.70 -5.84
N ASP A 105 -30.11 -7.61 -4.74
CA ASP A 105 -30.11 -6.47 -3.83
C ASP A 105 -28.75 -5.75 -3.86
N LEU A 106 -28.75 -4.53 -4.39
CA LEU A 106 -27.56 -3.68 -4.49
C LEU A 106 -27.10 -3.17 -3.13
N GLU A 107 -28.00 -2.94 -2.18
CA GLU A 107 -27.62 -2.51 -0.83
C GLU A 107 -26.89 -3.65 -0.11
N LEU A 108 -27.37 -4.89 -0.26
CA LEU A 108 -26.70 -6.06 0.29
C LEU A 108 -25.32 -6.30 -0.35
N ALA A 109 -25.17 -6.06 -1.66
CA ALA A 109 -23.89 -6.14 -2.35
C ALA A 109 -22.88 -5.09 -1.83
N ASN A 110 -23.33 -3.85 -1.61
CA ASN A 110 -22.50 -2.79 -1.01
C ASN A 110 -22.09 -3.15 0.42
N LEU A 111 -23.04 -3.60 1.25
CA LEU A 111 -22.75 -4.04 2.61
C LEU A 111 -21.74 -5.18 2.64
N ASN A 112 -21.87 -6.16 1.74
CA ASN A 112 -20.91 -7.25 1.60
C ASN A 112 -19.50 -6.72 1.33
N GLY A 113 -19.35 -5.78 0.38
CA GLY A 113 -18.09 -5.11 0.08
C GLY A 113 -17.52 -4.32 1.26
N THR A 114 -18.36 -3.60 1.99
CA THR A 114 -17.95 -2.88 3.22
C THR A 114 -17.41 -3.85 4.28
N ILE A 115 -18.05 -5.00 4.48
CA ILE A 115 -17.58 -6.01 5.44
C ILE A 115 -16.25 -6.64 5.00
N ILE A 116 -16.05 -6.87 3.70
CA ILE A 116 -14.78 -7.40 3.16
C ILE A 116 -13.62 -6.42 3.37
N GLY A 117 -13.87 -5.11 3.21
CA GLY A 117 -12.84 -4.06 3.28
C GLY A 117 -12.60 -3.46 4.67
N ALA A 118 -13.31 -3.92 5.70
CA ALA A 118 -13.25 -3.40 7.07
C ALA A 118 -12.00 -3.83 7.86
#